data_AF-A0A0V0QAA3-F1
#
_entry.id   AF-A0A0V0QAA3-F1
#
_cell.length_a   1.000
_cell.length_b   1.000
_cell.length_c   1.000
_cell.angle_alpha   90.00
_cell.angle_beta   90.00
_cell.angle_gamma   90.00
#
_symmetry.space_group_name_H-M   'P 1'
#
loop_
_entity.id
_entity.type
_entity.pdbx_description
1 polymer ?
#
loop_
_entity_poly.entity_id
_entity_poly.type
_entity_poly.pdbx_seq_one_letter_code
_entity_poly.pdbx_strand_id
1 'polypeptide(L)'
;MEQFDYQFKYKSLVRTILPNNQTTLQNRMAEQKREEQLREQKKKDQQQKADQELINKRKQEERERERKLREEQQRQEEIRRKEELEQINTLKGKFGNMINDLKKNDTSLDYTISGLDLRSAQIRILSKAVESNQSLRGLVLQRKNIDDDNGAIIIQNMMKNFVLERLEMEGNQLGPNSCKSLAELLRENQTIRSVDIENNNVTNNGRDTQSFIELCRALEQNNTLLSLNLTNNNLNAECGDALERLLEKNTTLIMVDVDQNKDLNIQQVRNIQEYLRRNKRAYDDERYKEFIERKKMWNELNISKDLQIQKQSKQLLQMNLNTRIETKKEEMQSKWDRELEILERLKLKDIAKLEKASKLKKKKRKGKKKK
;
A
#
# COMPACT_ATOMS: atom_id res chain seq x y z
N MET A 1 6.76 -44.67 67.48
CA MET A 1 5.79 -45.78 67.37
C MET A 1 6.46 -46.94 66.68
N GLU A 2 7.04 -47.80 67.52
CA GLU A 2 7.78 -49.02 67.20
C GLU A 2 6.84 -50.14 66.73
N GLN A 3 6.49 -50.17 65.45
CA GLN A 3 5.73 -51.32 64.89
C GLN A 3 6.35 -51.93 63.62
N PHE A 4 7.53 -51.50 63.19
CA PHE A 4 8.06 -51.87 61.88
C PHE A 4 9.31 -52.78 61.87
N ASP A 5 9.56 -53.55 62.93
CA ASP A 5 10.74 -54.43 62.96
C ASP A 5 10.47 -55.92 63.28
N TYR A 6 9.20 -56.32 63.40
CA TYR A 6 8.85 -57.74 63.62
C TYR A 6 8.72 -58.57 62.33
N GLN A 7 8.38 -57.96 61.19
CA GLN A 7 8.27 -58.71 59.92
C GLN A 7 9.62 -59.06 59.28
N PHE A 8 10.66 -58.24 59.49
CA PHE A 8 11.99 -58.49 58.92
C PHE A 8 12.72 -59.64 59.65
N LYS A 9 12.57 -59.72 60.97
CA LYS A 9 13.12 -60.83 61.78
C LYS A 9 12.51 -62.19 61.42
N TYR A 10 11.19 -62.26 61.18
CA TYR A 10 10.53 -63.52 60.80
C TYR A 10 10.90 -64.01 59.39
N LYS A 11 11.03 -63.12 58.39
CA LYS A 11 11.52 -63.51 57.05
C LYS A 11 12.96 -64.01 57.09
N SER A 12 13.80 -63.48 57.98
CA SER A 12 15.18 -63.97 58.14
C SER A 12 15.24 -65.35 58.83
N LEU A 13 14.33 -65.65 59.77
CA LEU A 13 14.29 -66.94 60.47
C LEU A 13 13.79 -68.09 59.59
N VAL A 14 12.87 -67.82 58.65
CA VAL A 14 12.35 -68.85 57.72
C VAL A 14 13.41 -69.27 56.68
N ARG A 15 14.41 -68.42 56.40
CA ARG A 15 15.56 -68.78 55.53
C ARG A 15 16.46 -69.87 56.12
N THR A 16 16.42 -70.06 57.44
CA THR A 16 17.37 -70.91 58.19
C THR A 16 16.84 -72.31 58.49
N ILE A 17 15.53 -72.60 58.27
CA ILE A 17 14.89 -73.86 58.73
C ILE A 17 14.40 -74.77 57.58
N LEU A 18 14.41 -74.31 56.31
CA LEU A 18 13.98 -75.15 55.18
C LEU A 18 15.12 -76.05 54.67
N PRO A 19 14.91 -77.37 54.50
CA PRO A 19 15.95 -78.32 54.08
C PRO A 19 16.47 -77.96 52.68
N ASN A 20 17.79 -77.98 52.49
CA ASN A 20 18.48 -77.67 51.23
C ASN A 20 18.23 -78.75 50.15
N ASN A 21 16.98 -78.89 49.70
CA ASN A 21 16.66 -79.65 48.49
C ASN A 21 16.72 -78.74 47.26
N GLN A 22 16.85 -79.33 46.08
CA GLN A 22 17.04 -78.59 44.81
C GLN A 22 15.95 -77.52 44.57
N THR A 23 14.72 -77.83 44.97
CA THR A 23 13.54 -76.96 44.82
C THR A 23 13.60 -75.71 45.71
N THR A 24 14.03 -75.83 46.97
CA THR A 24 14.15 -74.68 47.88
C THR A 24 15.30 -73.75 47.51
N LEU A 25 16.41 -74.28 46.98
CA LEU A 25 17.52 -73.48 46.48
C LEU A 25 17.11 -72.67 45.23
N GLN A 26 16.39 -73.32 44.30
CA GLN A 26 15.83 -72.66 43.12
C GLN A 26 14.83 -71.56 43.50
N ASN A 27 13.98 -71.80 44.50
CA ASN A 27 13.04 -70.78 45.00
C ASN A 27 13.74 -69.58 45.64
N ARG A 28 14.80 -69.79 46.46
CA ARG A 28 15.60 -68.68 47.02
C ARG A 28 16.31 -67.88 45.92
N MET A 29 16.87 -68.54 44.92
CA MET A 29 17.52 -67.89 43.77
C MET A 29 16.51 -67.10 42.92
N ALA A 30 15.31 -67.65 42.71
CA ALA A 30 14.23 -66.95 42.00
C ALA A 30 13.71 -65.74 42.79
N GLU A 31 13.61 -65.86 44.12
CA GLU A 31 13.20 -64.77 45.00
C GLU A 31 14.26 -63.67 45.06
N GLN A 32 15.55 -64.01 45.14
CA GLN A 32 16.66 -63.06 45.04
C GLN A 32 16.66 -62.32 43.70
N LYS A 33 16.48 -63.04 42.58
CA LYS A 33 16.35 -62.42 41.25
C LYS A 33 15.14 -61.48 41.18
N ARG A 34 14.00 -61.85 41.78
CA ARG A 34 12.82 -60.98 41.87
C ARG A 34 13.07 -59.75 42.73
N GLU A 35 13.75 -59.89 43.87
CA GLU A 35 14.14 -58.77 44.73
C GLU A 35 15.12 -57.82 44.04
N GLU A 36 16.07 -58.36 43.27
CA GLU A 36 17.03 -57.60 42.49
C GLU A 36 16.35 -56.85 41.32
N GLN A 37 15.48 -57.51 40.57
CA GLN A 37 14.65 -56.88 39.53
C GLN A 37 13.76 -55.78 40.11
N LEU A 38 13.16 -56.00 41.29
CA LEU A 38 12.33 -54.98 41.96
C LEU A 38 13.18 -53.79 42.42
N ARG A 39 14.42 -54.01 42.87
CA ARG A 39 15.36 -52.94 43.23
C ARG A 39 15.81 -52.15 42.00
N GLU A 40 16.11 -52.82 40.88
CA GLU A 40 16.44 -52.14 39.63
C GLU A 40 15.26 -51.34 39.08
N GLN A 41 14.05 -51.90 39.11
CA GLN A 41 12.85 -51.18 38.69
C GLN A 41 12.61 -49.94 39.56
N LYS A 42 12.73 -50.06 40.89
CA LYS A 42 12.63 -48.91 41.81
C LYS A 42 13.68 -47.84 41.52
N LYS A 43 14.92 -48.22 41.18
CA LYS A 43 15.98 -47.27 40.77
C LYS A 43 15.63 -46.58 39.46
N LYS A 44 15.12 -47.30 38.46
CA LYS A 44 14.67 -46.72 37.18
C LYS A 44 13.49 -45.76 37.37
N ASP A 45 12.50 -46.13 38.19
CA ASP A 45 11.34 -45.28 38.49
C ASP A 45 11.75 -44.02 39.27
N GLN A 46 12.72 -44.14 40.19
CA GLN A 46 13.29 -42.98 40.91
C GLN A 46 14.06 -42.07 39.97
N GLN A 47 14.86 -42.63 39.05
CA GLN A 47 15.58 -41.85 38.03
C GLN A 47 14.61 -41.12 37.10
N GLN A 48 13.58 -41.81 36.61
CA GLN A 48 12.55 -41.19 35.75
C GLN A 48 11.79 -40.07 36.47
N LYS A 49 11.46 -40.24 37.75
CA LYS A 49 10.85 -39.17 38.56
C LYS A 49 11.79 -37.97 38.71
N ALA A 50 13.08 -38.20 38.99
CA ALA A 50 14.08 -37.14 39.09
C ALA A 50 14.27 -36.40 37.76
N ASP A 51 14.33 -37.12 36.63
CA ASP A 51 14.45 -36.54 35.29
C ASP A 51 13.19 -35.71 34.94
N GLN A 52 12.00 -36.21 35.29
CA GLN A 52 10.74 -35.50 35.07
C GLN A 52 10.63 -34.23 35.93
N GLU A 53 11.08 -34.27 37.18
CA GLU A 53 11.19 -33.09 38.05
C GLU A 53 12.17 -32.06 37.49
N LEU A 54 13.32 -32.50 36.96
CA LEU A 54 14.29 -31.62 36.31
C LEU A 54 13.71 -30.95 35.06
N ILE A 55 13.00 -31.70 34.22
CA ILE A 55 12.31 -31.16 33.03
C ILE A 55 11.25 -30.14 33.44
N ASN A 56 10.45 -30.45 34.46
CA ASN A 56 9.42 -29.55 34.96
C ASN A 56 10.03 -28.25 35.52
N LYS A 57 11.15 -28.36 36.24
CA LYS A 57 11.90 -27.21 36.76
C LYS A 57 12.44 -26.34 35.61
N ARG A 58 13.06 -26.93 34.59
CA ARG A 58 13.53 -26.20 33.39
C ARG A 58 12.40 -25.48 32.66
N LYS A 59 11.25 -26.15 32.48
CA LYS A 59 10.05 -25.54 31.89
C LYS A 59 9.49 -24.39 32.72
N GLN A 60 9.54 -24.48 34.06
CA GLN A 60 9.14 -23.38 34.95
C GLN A 60 10.11 -22.19 34.82
N GLU A 61 11.41 -22.44 34.84
CA GLU A 61 12.44 -21.39 34.65
C GLU A 61 12.31 -20.71 33.28
N GLU A 62 12.05 -21.47 32.23
CA GLU A 62 11.81 -20.95 30.87
C GLU A 62 10.55 -20.08 30.82
N ARG A 63 9.43 -20.55 31.39
CA ARG A 63 8.19 -19.75 31.50
C ARG A 63 8.39 -18.48 32.30
N GLU A 64 9.17 -18.51 33.38
CA GLU A 64 9.49 -17.30 34.15
C GLU A 64 10.37 -16.32 33.38
N ARG A 65 11.35 -16.81 32.60
CA ARG A 65 12.17 -15.99 31.70
C ARG A 65 11.30 -15.34 30.63
N GLU A 66 10.43 -16.10 29.99
CA GLU A 66 9.47 -15.59 29.01
C GLU A 66 8.53 -14.54 29.62
N ARG A 67 8.02 -14.78 30.84
CA ARG A 67 7.17 -13.82 31.54
C ARG A 67 7.92 -12.52 31.84
N LYS A 68 9.14 -12.60 32.37
CA LYS A 68 9.99 -11.43 32.62
C LYS A 68 10.29 -10.66 31.33
N LEU A 69 10.59 -11.37 30.24
CA LEU A 69 10.80 -10.76 28.93
C LEU A 69 9.55 -10.02 28.42
N ARG A 70 8.36 -10.63 28.55
CA ARG A 70 7.08 -9.99 28.19
C ARG A 70 6.78 -8.77 29.05
N GLU A 71 6.99 -8.86 30.37
CA GLU A 71 6.81 -7.73 31.29
C GLU A 71 7.77 -6.58 30.98
N GLU A 72 9.03 -6.88 30.66
CA GLU A 72 10.03 -5.89 30.21
C GLU A 72 9.59 -5.23 28.89
N GLN A 73 9.17 -6.04 27.90
CA GLN A 73 8.67 -5.54 26.61
C GLN A 73 7.46 -4.61 26.81
N GLN A 74 6.50 -4.99 27.66
CA GLN A 74 5.34 -4.15 27.97
C GLN A 74 5.73 -2.84 28.66
N ARG A 75 6.65 -2.87 29.62
CA ARG A 75 7.16 -1.64 30.26
C ARG A 75 7.87 -0.73 29.26
N GLN A 76 8.70 -1.30 28.39
CA GLN A 76 9.36 -0.56 27.33
C GLN A 76 8.34 0.06 26.37
N GLU A 77 7.29 -0.67 26.01
CA GLU A 77 6.20 -0.17 25.17
C GLU A 77 5.40 0.95 25.85
N GLU A 78 5.12 0.85 27.16
CA GLU A 78 4.45 1.91 27.92
C GLU A 78 5.30 3.17 28.04
N ILE A 79 6.61 3.03 28.31
CA ILE A 79 7.55 4.15 28.34
C ILE A 79 7.58 4.82 26.96
N ARG A 80 7.74 4.03 25.90
CA ARG A 80 7.73 4.53 24.50
C ARG A 80 6.43 5.28 24.18
N ARG A 81 5.27 4.75 24.58
CA ARG A 81 3.96 5.39 24.35
C ARG A 81 3.82 6.72 25.13
N LYS A 82 4.37 6.80 26.35
CA LYS A 82 4.39 8.04 27.13
C LYS A 82 5.30 9.08 26.48
N GLU A 83 6.49 8.69 26.02
CA GLU A 83 7.40 9.57 25.27
C GLU A 83 6.77 10.07 23.97
N GLU A 84 6.05 9.23 23.23
CA GLU A 84 5.29 9.62 22.04
C GLU A 84 4.23 10.69 22.37
N LEU A 85 3.44 10.49 23.42
CA LEU A 85 2.41 11.44 23.87
C LEU A 85 3.01 12.79 24.30
N GLU A 86 4.14 12.76 25.02
CA GLU A 86 4.86 13.96 25.44
C GLU A 86 5.46 14.70 24.24
N GLN A 87 5.98 13.96 23.26
CA GLN A 87 6.49 14.54 22.03
C GLN A 87 5.37 15.14 21.19
N ILE A 88 4.22 14.47 21.04
CA ILE A 88 3.02 15.02 20.36
C ILE A 88 2.66 16.40 20.92
N ASN A 89 2.71 16.57 22.25
CA ASN A 89 2.40 17.84 22.91
C ASN A 89 3.48 18.91 22.71
N THR A 90 4.70 18.51 22.36
CA THR A 90 5.85 19.42 22.11
C THR A 90 6.16 19.61 20.61
N LEU A 91 5.37 19.02 19.70
CA LEU A 91 5.53 19.19 18.25
C LEU A 91 5.18 20.61 17.78
N LYS A 92 6.10 21.55 18.03
CA LYS A 92 6.10 22.89 17.43
C LYS A 92 7.15 22.95 16.32
N GLY A 93 6.96 23.82 15.34
CA GLY A 93 7.89 24.04 14.23
C GLY A 93 7.67 23.09 13.04
N LYS A 94 8.73 22.90 12.23
CA LYS A 94 8.64 22.24 10.91
C LYS A 94 8.04 20.84 10.96
N PHE A 95 8.37 20.02 11.96
CA PHE A 95 7.84 18.66 12.10
C PHE A 95 6.34 18.65 12.46
N GLY A 96 5.88 19.55 13.34
CA GLY A 96 4.45 19.63 13.70
C GLY A 96 3.58 20.05 12.52
N ASN A 97 4.04 21.00 11.72
CA ASN A 97 3.37 21.39 10.48
C ASN A 97 3.30 20.21 9.50
N MET A 98 4.42 19.51 9.30
CA MET A 98 4.45 18.30 8.45
C MET A 98 3.43 17.24 8.87
N ILE A 99 3.31 16.92 10.16
CA ILE A 99 2.31 15.96 10.64
C ILE A 99 0.89 16.46 10.39
N ASN A 100 0.64 17.75 10.52
CA ASN A 100 -0.68 18.33 10.22
C ASN A 100 -1.01 18.26 8.73
N ASP A 101 -0.04 18.54 7.85
CA ASP A 101 -0.20 18.45 6.40
C ASP A 101 -0.49 16.99 5.99
N LEU A 102 0.27 16.03 6.54
CA LEU A 102 0.04 14.60 6.35
C LEU A 102 -1.35 14.17 6.81
N LYS A 103 -1.85 14.69 7.94
CA LYS A 103 -3.21 14.38 8.42
C LYS A 103 -4.31 15.00 7.56
N LYS A 104 -4.06 16.16 6.95
CA LYS A 104 -5.02 16.86 6.10
C LYS A 104 -5.05 16.36 4.65
N ASN A 105 -4.17 15.43 4.29
CA ASN A 105 -3.94 15.01 2.90
C ASN A 105 -3.55 16.20 1.98
N ASP A 106 -2.97 17.25 2.56
CA ASP A 106 -2.49 18.43 1.85
C ASP A 106 -0.97 18.33 1.73
N THR A 107 -0.51 17.26 1.06
CA THR A 107 0.92 17.00 0.89
C THR A 107 1.30 17.01 -0.58
N SER A 108 2.45 17.63 -0.87
CA SER A 108 3.12 17.47 -2.17
C SER A 108 3.42 15.99 -2.40
N LEU A 109 3.37 15.55 -3.67
CA LEU A 109 3.45 14.15 -4.08
C LEU A 109 4.69 13.42 -3.50
N ASP A 110 5.81 14.13 -3.37
CA ASP A 110 7.07 13.66 -2.79
C ASP A 110 7.45 14.52 -1.58
N TYR A 111 7.29 14.01 -0.36
CA TYR A 111 7.66 14.74 0.86
C TYR A 111 9.08 14.37 1.27
N THR A 112 10.06 15.23 0.96
CA THR A 112 11.46 15.02 1.35
C THR A 112 11.66 15.48 2.79
N ILE A 113 11.99 14.55 3.70
CA ILE A 113 12.21 14.84 5.13
C ILE A 113 13.68 15.30 5.37
N SER A 114 14.33 15.88 4.35
CA SER A 114 15.74 16.25 4.42
C SER A 114 15.99 17.29 5.51
N GLY A 115 17.06 17.10 6.28
CA GLY A 115 17.46 18.04 7.34
C GLY A 115 16.67 17.98 8.66
N LEU A 116 15.69 17.10 8.82
CA LEU A 116 15.09 16.80 10.13
C LEU A 116 15.78 15.58 10.77
N ASP A 117 16.42 15.77 11.91
CA ASP A 117 16.85 14.63 12.74
C ASP A 117 15.60 14.06 13.42
N LEU A 118 15.30 12.80 13.15
CA LEU A 118 14.09 12.15 13.64
C LEU A 118 14.47 11.15 14.73
N ARG A 119 14.02 11.40 15.95
CA ARG A 119 14.10 10.42 17.03
C ARG A 119 13.09 9.29 16.80
N SER A 120 13.31 8.13 17.44
CA SER A 120 12.43 6.95 17.29
C SER A 120 10.94 7.25 17.51
N ALA A 121 10.58 8.10 18.48
CA ALA A 121 9.19 8.51 18.69
C ALA A 121 8.62 9.36 17.54
N GLN A 122 9.41 10.27 16.97
CA GLN A 122 9.00 11.07 15.80
C GLN A 122 8.80 10.19 14.57
N ILE A 123 9.66 9.19 14.38
CA ILE A 123 9.51 8.20 13.30
C ILE A 123 8.18 7.45 13.40
N ARG A 124 7.79 7.04 14.62
CA ARG A 124 6.52 6.33 14.85
C ARG A 124 5.31 7.23 14.61
N ILE A 125 5.36 8.47 15.09
CA ILE A 125 4.30 9.46 14.85
C ILE A 125 4.14 9.73 13.35
N LEU A 126 5.26 9.91 12.64
CA LEU A 126 5.28 10.09 11.20
C LEU A 126 4.68 8.88 10.48
N SER A 127 5.16 7.68 10.80
CA SER A 127 4.68 6.42 10.23
C SER A 127 3.16 6.27 10.41
N LYS A 128 2.64 6.62 11.60
CA LYS A 128 1.21 6.60 11.87
C LYS A 128 0.42 7.65 11.07
N ALA A 129 1.00 8.82 10.82
CA ALA A 129 0.37 9.83 9.98
C ALA A 129 0.33 9.39 8.50
N VAL A 130 1.40 8.74 8.03
CA VAL A 130 1.48 8.18 6.67
C VAL A 130 0.48 7.05 6.47
N GLU A 131 0.24 6.18 7.47
CA GLU A 131 -0.75 5.09 7.40
C GLU A 131 -2.12 5.57 6.89
N SER A 132 -2.60 6.73 7.37
CA SER A 132 -3.91 7.30 7.00
C SER A 132 -3.89 8.25 5.81
N ASN A 133 -2.72 8.60 5.27
CA ASN A 133 -2.60 9.62 4.24
C ASN A 133 -3.00 9.06 2.85
N GLN A 134 -3.81 9.81 2.11
CA GLN A 134 -4.36 9.43 0.80
C GLN A 134 -3.83 10.25 -0.38
N SER A 135 -2.81 11.08 -0.16
CA SER A 135 -2.26 12.00 -1.16
C SER A 135 -0.79 11.74 -1.47
N LEU A 136 0.01 11.39 -0.46
CA LEU A 136 1.43 11.14 -0.53
C LEU A 136 1.73 9.94 -1.44
N ARG A 137 2.58 10.14 -2.44
CA ARG A 137 3.03 9.09 -3.36
C ARG A 137 4.45 8.62 -3.07
N GLY A 138 5.32 9.50 -2.57
CA GLY A 138 6.67 9.16 -2.19
C GLY A 138 7.02 9.55 -0.75
N LEU A 139 7.56 8.61 0.03
CA LEU A 139 8.11 8.87 1.35
C LEU A 139 9.64 8.69 1.34
N VAL A 140 10.34 9.77 1.68
CA VAL A 140 11.81 9.82 1.69
C VAL A 140 12.34 9.95 3.11
N LEU A 141 13.00 8.89 3.59
CA LEU A 141 13.57 8.72 4.93
C LEU A 141 15.06 8.40 4.89
N GLN A 142 15.78 8.98 3.93
CA GLN A 142 17.21 8.76 3.76
C GLN A 142 18.02 9.32 4.93
N ARG A 143 19.00 8.53 5.41
CA ARG A 143 20.02 8.93 6.41
C ARG A 143 19.41 9.52 7.67
N LYS A 144 18.42 8.83 8.23
CA LYS A 144 17.70 9.21 9.46
C LYS A 144 18.07 8.39 10.68
N ASN A 145 19.13 7.58 10.58
CA ASN A 145 19.60 6.73 11.66
C ASN A 145 18.48 5.80 12.18
N ILE A 146 17.62 5.34 11.27
CA ILE A 146 16.51 4.42 11.60
C ILE A 146 17.10 3.04 11.86
N ASP A 147 16.93 2.54 13.08
CA ASP A 147 17.28 1.16 13.44
C ASP A 147 16.32 0.13 12.85
N ASP A 148 16.71 -1.15 12.91
CA ASP A 148 15.94 -2.24 12.32
C ASP A 148 14.51 -2.37 12.89
N ASP A 149 14.32 -2.09 14.18
CA ASP A 149 13.01 -2.17 14.83
C ASP A 149 12.08 -1.04 14.37
N ASN A 150 12.57 0.20 14.36
CA ASN A 150 11.78 1.35 13.87
C ASN A 150 11.55 1.24 12.36
N GLY A 151 12.50 0.70 11.61
CA GLY A 151 12.36 0.39 10.19
C GLY A 151 11.22 -0.59 9.92
N ALA A 152 11.20 -1.71 10.64
CA ALA A 152 10.11 -2.69 10.58
C ALA A 152 8.75 -2.05 10.87
N ILE A 153 8.65 -1.20 11.89
CA ILE A 153 7.39 -0.52 12.25
C ILE A 153 6.93 0.47 11.17
N ILE A 154 7.85 1.20 10.55
CA ILE A 154 7.53 2.06 9.41
C ILE A 154 6.88 1.24 8.29
N ILE A 155 7.53 0.15 7.91
CA ILE A 155 7.12 -0.73 6.81
C ILE A 155 5.78 -1.41 7.14
N GLN A 156 5.58 -1.89 8.37
CA GLN A 156 4.32 -2.50 8.80
C GLN A 156 3.14 -1.54 8.73
N ASN A 157 3.31 -0.29 9.16
CA ASN A 157 2.23 0.70 9.06
C ASN A 157 1.87 1.04 7.61
N MET A 158 2.82 0.89 6.67
CA MET A 158 2.55 1.09 5.24
C MET A 158 1.70 -0.01 4.62
N MET A 159 1.56 -1.18 5.26
CA MET A 159 0.70 -2.26 4.75
C MET A 159 -0.75 -1.82 4.56
N LYS A 160 -1.20 -0.85 5.37
CA LYS A 160 -2.55 -0.28 5.32
C LYS A 160 -2.67 0.93 4.41
N ASN A 161 -1.55 1.43 3.88
CA ASN A 161 -1.56 2.56 2.94
C ASN A 161 -1.61 2.03 1.50
N PHE A 162 -2.73 2.30 0.81
CA PHE A 162 -2.95 1.88 -0.58
C PHE A 162 -2.77 3.01 -1.60
N VAL A 163 -1.92 3.98 -1.28
CA VAL A 163 -1.69 5.16 -2.12
C VAL A 163 -0.21 5.41 -2.36
N LEU A 164 0.64 5.09 -1.38
CA LEU A 164 2.08 5.23 -1.49
C LEU A 164 2.62 4.34 -2.61
N GLU A 165 3.46 4.92 -3.46
CA GLU A 165 4.07 4.30 -4.63
C GLU A 165 5.59 4.20 -4.51
N ARG A 166 6.24 5.09 -3.75
CA ARG A 166 7.69 5.14 -3.57
C ARG A 166 8.08 5.19 -2.09
N LEU A 167 9.00 4.31 -1.69
CA LEU A 167 9.58 4.28 -0.36
C LEU A 167 11.11 4.35 -0.46
N GLU A 168 11.72 5.38 0.12
CA GLU A 168 13.18 5.53 0.14
C GLU A 168 13.68 5.57 1.58
N MET A 169 14.54 4.62 1.94
CA MET A 169 15.12 4.46 3.26
C MET A 169 16.64 4.23 3.18
N GLU A 170 17.30 4.83 2.18
CA GLU A 170 18.76 4.77 1.97
C GLU A 170 19.54 5.21 3.22
N GLY A 171 20.65 4.53 3.52
CA GLY A 171 21.63 4.99 4.51
C GLY A 171 21.12 4.97 5.94
N ASN A 172 20.29 3.98 6.28
CA ASN A 172 19.81 3.72 7.64
C ASN A 172 20.49 2.46 8.21
N GLN A 173 19.98 1.94 9.33
CA GLN A 173 20.47 0.73 9.98
C GLN A 173 19.43 -0.41 9.87
N LEU A 174 18.79 -0.53 8.71
CA LEU A 174 17.81 -1.59 8.47
C LEU A 174 18.51 -2.96 8.44
N GLY A 175 17.82 -3.95 8.99
CA GLY A 175 18.31 -5.30 9.18
C GLY A 175 17.26 -6.36 8.80
N PRO A 176 17.41 -7.59 9.34
CA PRO A 176 16.52 -8.69 9.02
C PRO A 176 15.04 -8.47 9.40
N ASN A 177 14.74 -7.72 10.47
CA ASN A 177 13.35 -7.47 10.88
C ASN A 177 12.63 -6.55 9.88
N SER A 178 13.33 -5.51 9.41
CA SER A 178 12.85 -4.63 8.34
C SER A 178 12.68 -5.40 7.04
N CYS A 179 13.61 -6.31 6.72
CA CYS A 179 13.53 -7.16 5.54
C CYS A 179 12.30 -8.08 5.55
N LYS A 180 12.00 -8.73 6.69
CA LYS A 180 10.78 -9.53 6.87
C LYS A 180 9.52 -8.69 6.72
N SER A 181 9.49 -7.52 7.35
CA SER A 181 8.35 -6.60 7.24
C SER A 181 8.15 -6.14 5.80
N LEU A 182 9.24 -5.95 5.03
CA LEU A 182 9.17 -5.61 3.62
C LEU A 182 8.62 -6.76 2.78
N ALA A 183 8.97 -8.00 3.12
CA ALA A 183 8.41 -9.19 2.49
C ALA A 183 6.89 -9.31 2.73
N GLU A 184 6.42 -8.99 3.93
CA GLU A 184 4.99 -8.93 4.25
C GLU A 184 4.30 -7.79 3.47
N LEU A 185 4.88 -6.59 3.52
CA LEU A 185 4.36 -5.42 2.79
C LEU A 185 4.19 -5.73 1.30
N LEU A 186 5.22 -6.24 0.63
CA LEU A 186 5.17 -6.47 -0.81
C LEU A 186 4.30 -7.66 -1.22
N ARG A 187 3.94 -8.53 -0.27
CA ARG A 187 3.00 -9.62 -0.52
C ARG A 187 1.56 -9.11 -0.56
N GLU A 188 1.20 -8.23 0.37
CA GLU A 188 -0.18 -7.76 0.54
C GLU A 188 -0.45 -6.45 -0.21
N ASN A 189 0.53 -5.54 -0.23
CA ASN A 189 0.41 -4.23 -0.84
C ASN A 189 0.73 -4.26 -2.32
N GLN A 190 -0.19 -3.72 -3.12
CA GLN A 190 -0.12 -3.68 -4.58
C GLN A 190 -0.03 -2.24 -5.12
N THR A 191 0.44 -1.29 -4.31
CA THR A 191 0.60 0.13 -4.73
C THR A 191 2.04 0.54 -4.85
N ILE A 192 2.93 -0.01 -4.03
CA ILE A 192 4.36 0.30 -4.07
C ILE A 192 4.95 -0.15 -5.42
N ARG A 193 5.63 0.81 -6.08
CA ARG A 193 6.30 0.70 -7.39
C ARG A 193 7.82 0.79 -7.27
N SER A 194 8.34 1.49 -6.26
CA SER A 194 9.78 1.65 -6.07
C SER A 194 10.14 1.60 -4.60
N VAL A 195 11.15 0.79 -4.28
CA VAL A 195 11.75 0.71 -2.94
C VAL A 195 13.24 0.95 -3.04
N ASP A 196 13.74 1.87 -2.25
CA ASP A 196 15.17 2.11 -2.09
C ASP A 196 15.59 1.82 -0.64
N ILE A 197 16.45 0.82 -0.47
CA ILE A 197 17.06 0.47 0.82
C ILE A 197 18.58 0.39 0.69
N GLU A 198 19.18 1.16 -0.21
CA GLU A 198 20.64 1.23 -0.37
C GLU A 198 21.35 1.59 0.95
N ASN A 199 22.60 1.12 1.11
CA ASN A 199 23.45 1.43 2.27
C ASN A 199 22.78 1.02 3.60
N ASN A 200 22.26 -0.20 3.67
CA ASN A 200 21.71 -0.83 4.88
C ASN A 200 22.37 -2.19 5.14
N ASN A 201 21.94 -2.94 6.16
CA ASN A 201 22.51 -4.24 6.50
C ASN A 201 21.43 -5.33 6.64
N VAL A 202 20.59 -5.47 5.61
CA VAL A 202 19.38 -6.32 5.65
C VAL A 202 19.65 -7.79 5.93
N THR A 203 20.87 -8.28 5.71
CA THR A 203 21.28 -9.67 5.99
C THR A 203 22.03 -9.84 7.31
N ASN A 204 22.17 -8.77 8.10
CA ASN A 204 23.00 -8.76 9.32
C ASN A 204 24.42 -9.29 9.07
N ASN A 205 25.12 -8.70 8.07
CA ASN A 205 26.43 -9.12 7.58
C ASN A 205 26.43 -10.58 7.09
N GLY A 206 25.40 -10.98 6.34
CA GLY A 206 25.25 -12.33 5.79
C GLY A 206 24.87 -13.42 6.80
N ARG A 207 24.57 -13.07 8.06
CA ARG A 207 24.17 -14.04 9.10
C ARG A 207 22.72 -14.49 8.99
N ASP A 208 21.87 -13.63 8.42
CA ASP A 208 20.44 -13.91 8.19
C ASP A 208 20.11 -13.69 6.72
N THR A 209 20.34 -14.73 5.92
CA THR A 209 19.92 -14.77 4.51
C THR A 209 18.45 -15.14 4.35
N GLN A 210 17.86 -15.78 5.36
CA GLN A 210 16.49 -16.31 5.30
C GLN A 210 15.45 -15.19 5.17
N SER A 211 15.63 -14.10 5.93
CA SER A 211 14.77 -12.91 5.83
C SER A 211 14.75 -12.32 4.42
N PHE A 212 15.91 -12.29 3.76
CA PHE A 212 16.05 -11.82 2.40
C PHE A 212 15.47 -12.81 1.37
N ILE A 213 15.60 -14.12 1.61
CA ILE A 213 14.95 -15.14 0.77
C ILE A 213 13.42 -15.04 0.87
N GLU A 214 12.88 -14.73 2.04
CA GLU A 214 11.45 -14.46 2.22
C GLU A 214 10.98 -13.24 1.43
N LEU A 215 11.78 -12.16 1.41
CA LEU A 215 11.55 -11.01 0.55
C LEU A 215 11.54 -11.41 -0.93
N CYS A 216 12.50 -12.21 -1.38
CA CYS A 216 12.51 -12.73 -2.76
C CYS A 216 11.25 -13.54 -3.08
N ARG A 217 10.80 -14.42 -2.17
CA ARG A 217 9.56 -15.20 -2.37
C ARG A 217 8.31 -14.33 -2.43
N ALA A 218 8.24 -13.25 -1.65
CA ALA A 218 7.14 -12.30 -1.73
C ALA A 218 7.13 -11.59 -3.09
N LEU A 219 8.30 -11.18 -3.58
CA LEU A 219 8.48 -10.54 -4.88
C LEU A 219 8.16 -11.47 -6.06
N GLU A 220 8.26 -12.80 -5.92
CA GLU A 220 7.82 -13.74 -6.97
C GLU A 220 6.34 -13.55 -7.31
N GLN A 221 5.52 -13.15 -6.33
CA GLN A 221 4.07 -12.97 -6.47
C GLN A 221 3.67 -11.50 -6.64
N ASN A 222 4.54 -10.56 -6.29
CA ASN A 222 4.27 -9.14 -6.44
C ASN A 222 4.38 -8.71 -7.91
N ASN A 223 3.30 -8.17 -8.46
CA ASN A 223 3.23 -7.69 -9.84
C ASN A 223 3.18 -6.17 -9.94
N THR A 224 3.62 -5.47 -8.90
CA THR A 224 3.52 -4.01 -8.82
C THR A 224 4.85 -3.29 -8.69
N LEU A 225 5.81 -3.88 -8.01
CA LEU A 225 7.14 -3.32 -7.81
C LEU A 225 7.92 -3.35 -9.13
N LEU A 226 8.38 -2.19 -9.56
CA LEU A 226 9.16 -1.99 -10.78
C LEU A 226 10.65 -1.81 -10.48
N SER A 227 10.97 -1.21 -9.33
CA SER A 227 12.32 -0.81 -8.95
C SER A 227 12.65 -1.22 -7.52
N LEU A 228 13.81 -1.83 -7.32
CA LEU A 228 14.34 -2.20 -6.00
C LEU A 228 15.85 -1.91 -5.93
N ASN A 229 16.26 -0.95 -5.11
CA ASN A 229 17.68 -0.66 -4.88
C ASN A 229 18.18 -1.41 -3.63
N LEU A 230 19.11 -2.35 -3.83
CA LEU A 230 19.78 -3.17 -2.82
C LEU A 230 21.28 -2.89 -2.76
N THR A 231 21.73 -1.74 -3.27
CA THR A 231 23.14 -1.37 -3.29
C THR A 231 23.71 -1.37 -1.87
N ASN A 232 24.90 -1.93 -1.68
CA ASN A 232 25.61 -1.99 -0.40
C ASN A 232 24.73 -2.51 0.78
N ASN A 233 24.23 -3.74 0.66
CA ASN A 233 23.34 -4.38 1.63
C ASN A 233 23.91 -5.69 2.24
N ASN A 234 25.21 -5.95 2.03
CA ASN A 234 25.90 -7.16 2.46
C ASN A 234 25.22 -8.45 1.97
N LEU A 235 24.77 -8.45 0.71
CA LEU A 235 24.22 -9.65 0.07
C LEU A 235 25.35 -10.63 -0.28
N ASN A 236 25.15 -11.90 0.05
CA ASN A 236 26.07 -12.99 -0.27
C ASN A 236 25.59 -13.86 -1.43
N ALA A 237 26.37 -14.86 -1.81
CA ALA A 237 26.04 -15.76 -2.92
C ALA A 237 24.66 -16.44 -2.77
N GLU A 238 24.21 -16.78 -1.56
CA GLU A 238 22.89 -17.37 -1.33
C GLU A 238 21.76 -16.37 -1.65
N CYS A 239 21.95 -15.10 -1.29
CA CYS A 239 21.06 -14.00 -1.68
C CYS A 239 21.05 -13.81 -3.21
N GLY A 240 22.21 -13.95 -3.87
CA GLY A 240 22.33 -13.92 -5.33
C GLY A 240 21.48 -15.00 -6.01
N ASP A 241 21.60 -16.25 -5.55
CA ASP A 241 20.79 -17.37 -6.07
C ASP A 241 19.29 -17.16 -5.84
N ALA A 242 18.92 -16.50 -4.73
CA ALA A 242 17.52 -16.17 -4.45
C ALA A 242 16.98 -15.09 -5.41
N LEU A 243 17.78 -14.08 -5.74
CA LEU A 243 17.43 -13.05 -6.73
C LEU A 243 17.29 -13.63 -8.14
N GLU A 244 18.15 -14.57 -8.53
CA GLU A 244 18.03 -15.27 -9.81
C GLU A 244 16.71 -16.04 -9.92
N ARG A 245 16.39 -16.86 -8.91
CA ARG A 245 15.13 -17.62 -8.86
C ARG A 245 13.90 -16.72 -8.86
N LEU A 246 13.98 -15.58 -8.17
CA LEU A 246 12.96 -14.55 -8.20
C LEU A 246 12.75 -14.03 -9.62
N LEU A 247 13.80 -13.55 -10.27
CA LEU A 247 13.72 -12.88 -11.58
C LEU A 247 13.45 -13.85 -12.73
N GLU A 248 13.74 -15.14 -12.56
CA GLU A 248 13.31 -16.18 -13.49
C GLU A 248 11.79 -16.16 -13.66
N LYS A 249 11.05 -16.06 -12.54
CA LYS A 249 9.58 -16.06 -12.49
C LYS A 249 8.95 -14.67 -12.60
N ASN A 250 9.50 -13.69 -11.90
CA ASN A 250 8.95 -12.34 -11.87
C ASN A 250 9.28 -11.60 -13.18
N THR A 251 8.24 -11.09 -13.84
CA THR A 251 8.35 -10.35 -15.10
C THR A 251 8.07 -8.85 -14.94
N THR A 252 7.79 -8.40 -13.72
CA THR A 252 7.39 -7.03 -13.40
C THR A 252 8.58 -6.16 -13.01
N LEU A 253 9.54 -6.68 -12.25
CA LEU A 253 10.74 -5.95 -11.85
C LEU A 253 11.59 -5.64 -13.07
N ILE A 254 11.82 -4.34 -13.31
CA ILE A 254 12.60 -3.85 -14.46
C ILE A 254 13.93 -3.24 -14.04
N MET A 255 14.08 -2.89 -12.76
CA MET A 255 15.30 -2.31 -12.20
C MET A 255 15.58 -2.93 -10.83
N VAL A 256 16.71 -3.60 -10.71
CA VAL A 256 17.23 -4.08 -9.43
C VAL A 256 18.72 -3.76 -9.39
N ASP A 257 19.12 -2.90 -8.45
CA ASP A 257 20.51 -2.51 -8.25
C ASP A 257 21.10 -3.32 -7.10
N VAL A 258 22.19 -4.02 -7.37
CA VAL A 258 22.89 -4.89 -6.39
C VAL A 258 24.36 -4.52 -6.26
N ASP A 259 24.72 -3.31 -6.68
CA ASP A 259 26.09 -2.84 -6.65
C ASP A 259 26.63 -2.78 -5.21
N GLN A 260 27.96 -2.79 -5.07
CA GLN A 260 28.65 -2.74 -3.77
C GLN A 260 28.30 -3.90 -2.80
N ASN A 261 27.69 -5.00 -3.28
CA ASN A 261 27.56 -6.24 -2.51
C ASN A 261 28.74 -7.17 -2.82
N LYS A 262 29.77 -7.11 -1.97
CA LYS A 262 31.09 -7.72 -2.21
C LYS A 262 31.08 -9.25 -2.35
N ASP A 263 30.08 -9.91 -1.77
CA ASP A 263 29.99 -11.36 -1.72
C ASP A 263 29.09 -11.95 -2.83
N LEU A 264 28.62 -11.11 -3.78
CA LEU A 264 27.91 -11.56 -4.98
C LEU A 264 28.89 -11.95 -6.10
N ASN A 265 28.58 -13.07 -6.77
CA ASN A 265 29.34 -13.52 -7.93
C ASN A 265 29.01 -12.68 -9.18
N ILE A 266 30.03 -12.36 -9.98
CA ILE A 266 29.88 -11.68 -11.28
C ILE A 266 28.88 -12.41 -12.18
N GLN A 267 28.86 -13.75 -12.18
CA GLN A 267 27.91 -14.50 -13.00
C GLN A 267 26.46 -14.29 -12.52
N GLN A 268 26.25 -14.21 -11.21
CA GLN A 268 24.91 -13.92 -10.65
C GLN A 268 24.44 -12.52 -11.06
N VAL A 269 25.32 -11.52 -10.95
CA VAL A 269 25.00 -10.15 -11.39
C VAL A 269 24.67 -10.12 -12.89
N ARG A 270 25.39 -10.88 -13.73
CA ARG A 270 25.09 -10.98 -15.18
C ARG A 270 23.71 -11.58 -15.43
N ASN A 271 23.38 -12.69 -14.77
CA ASN A 271 22.08 -13.36 -14.92
C ASN A 271 20.94 -12.43 -14.48
N ILE A 272 21.08 -11.77 -13.33
CA ILE A 272 20.13 -10.74 -12.85
C ILE A 272 19.91 -9.67 -13.93
N GLN A 273 20.99 -9.11 -14.50
CA GLN A 273 20.91 -8.10 -15.54
C GLN A 273 20.24 -8.60 -16.83
N GLU A 274 20.42 -9.86 -17.21
CA GLU A 274 19.72 -10.45 -18.36
C GLU A 274 18.21 -10.56 -18.12
N TYR A 275 17.77 -11.02 -16.95
CA TYR A 275 16.35 -11.07 -16.61
C TYR A 275 15.72 -9.67 -16.56
N LEU A 276 16.42 -8.68 -15.99
CA LEU A 276 15.94 -7.30 -15.97
C LEU A 276 15.80 -6.71 -17.38
N ARG A 277 16.75 -6.98 -18.29
CA ARG A 277 16.64 -6.57 -19.69
C ARG A 277 15.44 -7.21 -20.38
N ARG A 278 15.16 -8.49 -20.13
CA ARG A 278 13.96 -9.19 -20.62
C ARG A 278 12.69 -8.47 -20.16
N ASN A 279 12.58 -8.20 -18.87
CA ASN A 279 11.40 -7.57 -18.26
C ASN A 279 11.24 -6.12 -18.75
N LYS A 280 12.33 -5.34 -18.77
CA LYS A 280 12.34 -3.95 -19.23
C LYS A 280 11.90 -3.82 -20.68
N ARG A 281 12.36 -4.71 -21.57
CA ARG A 281 11.93 -4.74 -22.97
C ARG A 281 10.43 -5.00 -23.09
N ALA A 282 9.91 -5.99 -22.36
CA ALA A 282 8.47 -6.29 -22.36
C ALA A 282 7.64 -5.09 -21.87
N TYR A 283 8.08 -4.44 -20.78
CA TYR A 283 7.45 -3.24 -20.25
C TYR A 283 7.43 -2.09 -21.24
N ASP A 284 8.58 -1.81 -21.89
CA ASP A 284 8.69 -0.71 -22.86
C ASP A 284 7.85 -0.97 -24.12
N ASP A 285 7.79 -2.23 -24.59
CA ASP A 285 6.95 -2.64 -25.72
C ASP A 285 5.45 -2.42 -25.42
N GLU A 286 5.00 -2.73 -24.20
CA GLU A 286 3.62 -2.48 -23.76
C GLU A 286 3.31 -0.98 -23.65
N ARG A 287 4.19 -0.21 -23.01
CA ARG A 287 4.05 1.26 -22.92
C ARG A 287 4.02 1.93 -24.28
N TYR A 288 4.79 1.43 -25.24
CA TYR A 288 4.79 1.97 -26.60
C TYR A 288 3.46 1.71 -27.31
N LYS A 289 2.84 0.54 -27.12
CA LYS A 289 1.49 0.24 -27.64
C LYS A 289 0.44 1.17 -27.04
N GLU A 290 0.43 1.32 -25.72
CA GLU A 290 -0.48 2.25 -25.03
C GLU A 290 -0.34 3.69 -25.55
N PHE A 291 0.90 4.14 -25.76
CA PHE A 291 1.17 5.47 -26.29
C PHE A 291 0.58 5.67 -27.70
N ILE A 292 0.76 4.69 -28.60
CA ILE A 292 0.19 4.75 -29.95
C ILE A 292 -1.33 4.82 -29.89
N GLU A 293 -1.97 4.01 -29.04
CA GLU A 293 -3.43 4.00 -28.88
C GLU A 293 -3.95 5.32 -28.31
N ARG A 294 -3.30 5.86 -27.27
CA ARG A 294 -3.65 7.18 -26.72
C ARG A 294 -3.51 8.29 -27.76
N LYS A 295 -2.48 8.24 -28.59
CA LYS A 295 -2.28 9.21 -29.66
C LYS A 295 -3.38 9.13 -30.72
N LYS A 296 -3.81 7.93 -31.10
CA LYS A 296 -4.96 7.73 -32.01
C LYS A 296 -6.25 8.30 -31.41
N MET A 297 -6.58 7.94 -30.17
CA MET A 297 -7.77 8.44 -29.47
C MET A 297 -7.76 9.97 -29.35
N TRP A 298 -6.61 10.57 -29.04
CA TRP A 298 -6.49 12.02 -28.96
C TRP A 298 -6.73 12.72 -30.30
N ASN A 299 -6.19 12.17 -31.39
CA ASN A 299 -6.44 12.69 -32.74
C ASN A 299 -7.93 12.61 -33.12
N GLU A 300 -8.57 11.47 -32.88
CA GLU A 300 -10.00 11.29 -33.15
C GLU A 300 -10.87 12.25 -32.32
N LEU A 301 -10.54 12.43 -31.03
CA LEU A 301 -11.24 13.35 -30.14
C LEU A 301 -11.13 14.79 -30.64
N ASN A 302 -9.96 15.21 -31.11
CA ASN A 302 -9.76 16.56 -31.63
C ASN A 302 -10.53 16.78 -32.93
N ILE A 303 -10.48 15.83 -33.87
CA ILE A 303 -11.27 15.90 -35.12
C ILE A 303 -12.77 16.00 -34.79
N SER A 304 -13.25 15.22 -33.82
CA SER A 304 -14.64 15.26 -33.39
C SER A 304 -15.03 16.61 -32.78
N LYS A 305 -14.18 17.19 -31.91
CA LYS A 305 -14.38 18.52 -31.33
C LYS A 305 -14.44 19.61 -32.42
N ASP A 306 -13.51 19.58 -33.38
CA ASP A 306 -13.47 20.55 -34.48
C ASP A 306 -14.73 20.45 -35.35
N LEU A 307 -15.17 19.23 -35.67
CA LEU A 307 -16.40 19.01 -36.42
C LEU A 307 -17.64 19.52 -35.66
N GLN A 308 -17.66 19.36 -34.34
CA GLN A 308 -18.74 19.87 -33.50
C GLN A 308 -18.78 21.40 -33.49
N ILE A 309 -17.62 22.05 -33.35
CA ILE A 309 -17.49 23.51 -33.42
C ILE A 309 -17.95 24.03 -34.79
N GLN A 310 -17.53 23.38 -35.88
CA GLN A 310 -17.96 23.75 -37.24
C GLN A 310 -19.48 23.61 -37.41
N LYS A 311 -20.08 22.51 -36.91
CA LYS A 311 -21.53 22.32 -36.93
C LYS A 311 -22.26 23.42 -36.17
N GLN A 312 -21.80 23.76 -34.95
CA GLN A 312 -22.37 24.83 -34.14
C GLN A 312 -22.25 26.19 -34.83
N SER A 313 -21.09 26.50 -35.42
CA SER A 313 -20.88 27.75 -36.16
C SER A 313 -21.79 27.85 -37.39
N LYS A 314 -22.00 26.76 -38.12
CA LYS A 314 -22.91 26.72 -39.27
C LYS A 314 -24.37 26.91 -38.85
N GLN A 315 -24.79 26.27 -37.76
CA GLN A 315 -26.14 26.44 -37.20
C GLN A 315 -26.37 27.89 -36.75
N LEU A 316 -25.39 28.51 -36.08
CA LEU A 316 -25.48 29.91 -35.66
C LEU A 316 -25.58 30.85 -36.86
N LEU A 317 -24.77 30.63 -37.91
CA LEU A 317 -24.82 31.44 -39.13
C LEU A 317 -26.19 31.32 -39.82
N GLN A 318 -26.75 30.10 -39.90
CA GLN A 318 -28.07 29.86 -40.46
C GLN A 318 -29.16 30.56 -39.65
N MET A 319 -29.08 30.50 -38.31
CA MET A 319 -30.02 31.17 -37.42
C MET A 319 -29.98 32.69 -37.62
N ASN A 320 -28.78 33.28 -37.66
CA ASN A 320 -28.59 34.71 -37.91
C ASN A 320 -29.13 35.14 -39.29
N LEU A 321 -28.94 34.31 -40.32
CA LEU A 321 -29.48 34.58 -41.66
C LEU A 321 -31.01 34.53 -41.64
N ASN A 322 -31.60 33.53 -41.00
CA ASN A 322 -33.06 33.42 -40.87
C ASN A 322 -33.64 34.63 -40.12
N THR A 323 -33.03 35.06 -39.02
CA THR A 323 -33.44 36.27 -38.29
C THR A 323 -33.36 37.51 -39.19
N ARG A 324 -32.29 37.67 -39.97
CA ARG A 324 -32.18 38.80 -40.93
C ARG A 324 -33.27 38.76 -42.01
N ILE A 325 -33.56 37.58 -42.57
CA ILE A 325 -34.64 37.42 -43.54
C ILE A 325 -35.97 37.81 -42.91
N GLU A 326 -36.24 37.37 -41.69
CA GLU A 326 -37.50 37.65 -41.01
C GLU A 326 -37.66 39.15 -40.70
N THR A 327 -36.63 39.79 -40.15
CA THR A 327 -36.64 41.26 -39.95
C THR A 327 -36.86 42.02 -41.26
N LYS A 328 -36.27 41.57 -42.39
CA LYS A 328 -36.49 42.19 -43.70
C LYS A 328 -37.92 41.98 -44.21
N LYS A 329 -38.52 40.81 -43.99
CA LYS A 329 -39.93 40.57 -44.32
C LYS A 329 -40.84 41.50 -43.52
N GLU A 330 -40.60 41.63 -42.21
CA GLU A 330 -41.35 42.54 -41.33
C GLU A 330 -41.21 44.00 -41.77
N GLU A 331 -40.00 44.44 -42.14
CA GLU A 331 -39.75 45.77 -42.69
C GLU A 331 -40.52 46.00 -44.01
N MET A 332 -40.49 45.03 -44.93
CA MET A 332 -41.21 45.14 -46.21
C MET A 332 -42.72 45.13 -45.99
N GLN A 333 -43.23 44.26 -45.12
CA GLN A 333 -44.65 44.22 -44.76
C GLN A 333 -45.10 45.56 -44.16
N SER A 334 -44.32 46.10 -43.22
CA SER A 334 -44.60 47.42 -42.62
C SER A 334 -44.59 48.55 -43.64
N LYS A 335 -43.71 48.51 -44.66
CA LYS A 335 -43.71 49.49 -45.75
C LYS A 335 -44.93 49.34 -46.64
N TRP A 336 -45.28 48.11 -47.00
CA TRP A 336 -46.46 47.81 -47.79
C TRP A 336 -47.74 48.30 -47.11
N ASP A 337 -47.88 48.02 -45.81
CA ASP A 337 -49.04 48.44 -45.02
C ASP A 337 -49.16 49.97 -44.97
N ARG A 338 -48.03 50.69 -44.82
CA ARG A 338 -48.00 52.17 -44.89
C ARG A 338 -48.40 52.70 -46.26
N GLU A 339 -47.93 52.08 -47.35
CA GLU A 339 -48.33 52.48 -48.71
C GLU A 339 -49.82 52.22 -48.95
N LEU A 340 -50.33 51.10 -48.46
CA LEU A 340 -51.75 50.76 -48.53
C LEU A 340 -52.61 51.81 -47.80
N GLU A 341 -52.22 52.19 -46.58
CA GLU A 341 -52.88 53.26 -45.81
C GLU A 341 -52.86 54.61 -46.54
N ILE A 342 -51.73 54.96 -47.17
CA ILE A 342 -51.62 56.21 -47.95
C ILE A 342 -52.57 56.17 -49.15
N LEU A 343 -52.62 55.05 -49.89
CA LEU A 343 -53.52 54.86 -51.03
C LEU A 343 -54.99 54.93 -50.60
N GLU A 344 -55.35 54.32 -49.47
CA GLU A 344 -56.70 54.41 -48.92
C GLU A 344 -57.07 55.85 -48.54
N ARG A 345 -56.17 56.59 -47.89
CA ARG A 345 -56.37 58.01 -47.57
C ARG A 345 -56.54 58.86 -48.84
N LEU A 346 -55.77 58.59 -49.90
CA LEU A 346 -55.89 59.28 -51.18
C LEU A 346 -57.24 58.98 -51.84
N LYS A 347 -57.64 57.71 -51.89
CA LYS A 347 -58.97 57.30 -52.38
C LYS A 347 -60.10 58.02 -51.64
N LEU A 348 -60.04 58.07 -50.30
CA LEU A 348 -61.03 58.79 -49.48
C LEU A 348 -61.05 60.29 -49.78
N LYS A 349 -59.88 60.94 -49.95
CA LYS A 349 -59.81 62.36 -50.36
C LYS A 349 -60.43 62.60 -51.73
N ASP A 350 -60.20 61.72 -52.69
CA ASP A 350 -60.74 61.86 -54.04
C ASP A 350 -62.26 61.62 -54.05
N ILE A 351 -62.76 60.63 -53.31
CA ILE A 351 -64.20 60.45 -53.05
C ILE A 351 -64.80 61.74 -52.45
N ALA A 352 -64.17 62.31 -51.42
CA ALA A 352 -64.64 63.55 -50.79
C ALA A 352 -64.63 64.76 -51.75
N LYS A 353 -63.64 64.87 -52.64
CA LYS A 353 -63.60 65.89 -53.70
C LYS A 353 -64.75 65.70 -54.70
N LEU A 354 -64.98 64.46 -55.16
CA LEU A 354 -66.07 64.12 -56.07
C LEU A 354 -67.44 64.41 -55.44
N GLU A 355 -67.63 64.11 -54.15
CA GLU A 355 -68.82 64.46 -53.40
C GLU A 355 -69.02 65.97 -53.27
N LYS A 356 -67.98 66.73 -52.95
CA LYS A 356 -68.03 68.21 -52.93
C LYS A 356 -68.40 68.76 -54.30
N ALA A 357 -67.80 68.27 -55.38
CA ALA A 357 -68.12 68.66 -56.74
C ALA A 357 -69.58 68.31 -57.11
N SER A 358 -70.08 67.15 -56.68
CA SER A 358 -71.47 66.74 -56.82
C SER A 358 -72.43 67.66 -56.04
N LYS A 359 -72.10 68.03 -54.79
CA LYS A 359 -72.87 68.99 -53.97
C LYS A 359 -72.89 70.39 -54.60
N LEU A 360 -71.78 70.86 -55.16
CA LEU A 360 -71.68 72.12 -55.93
C LEU A 360 -72.55 72.09 -57.20
N LYS A 361 -72.54 70.98 -57.95
CA LYS A 361 -73.45 70.77 -59.09
C LYS A 361 -74.93 70.77 -58.66
N LYS A 362 -75.27 70.13 -57.52
CA LYS A 362 -76.63 70.15 -56.94
C LYS A 362 -77.05 71.55 -56.47
N LYS A 363 -76.16 72.35 -55.85
CA LYS A 363 -76.43 73.76 -55.48
C LYS A 363 -76.63 74.65 -56.72
N LYS A 364 -75.80 74.52 -57.77
CA LYS A 364 -76.01 75.23 -59.05
C LYS A 364 -77.34 74.86 -59.72
N ARG A 365 -77.78 73.59 -59.62
CA ARG A 365 -79.11 73.15 -60.09
C ARG A 365 -80.26 73.70 -59.23
N LYS A 366 -80.11 73.83 -57.91
CA LYS A 366 -81.14 74.44 -57.03
C LYS A 366 -81.22 75.97 -57.17
N GLY A 367 -80.10 76.65 -57.41
CA GLY A 367 -80.08 78.10 -57.69
C GLY A 367 -80.71 78.49 -59.03
N LYS A 368 -80.65 77.58 -60.03
CA LYS A 368 -81.38 77.71 -61.30
C LYS A 368 -82.88 77.36 -61.24
N LYS A 369 -83.38 76.84 -60.09
CA LYS A 369 -84.81 76.54 -59.87
C LYS A 369 -85.50 77.58 -58.95
N LYS A 370 -84.77 78.60 -58.48
CA LYS A 370 -85.28 79.70 -57.63
C LYS A 370 -85.19 81.09 -58.29
N LYS A 371 -84.77 81.14 -59.56
CA LYS A 371 -85.08 82.20 -60.51
C LYS A 371 -86.02 81.58 -61.52
#